data_AF-A0A7V4B032-F1
#
_entry.id   AF-A0A7V4B032-F1
#
_cell.length_a   1.000
_cell.length_b   1.000
_cell.length_c   1.000
_cell.angle_alpha   90.00
_cell.angle_beta   90.00
_cell.angle_gamma   90.00
#
_symmetry.space_group_name_H-M   'P 1'
#
loop_
_entity.id
_entity.type
_entity.pdbx_description
1 polymer ?
#
loop_
_entity_poly.entity_id
_entity_poly.type
_entity_poly.pdbx_seq_one_letter_code
_entity_poly.pdbx_strand_id
1 'polypeptide(L)'
;MSVINTNLSALIGLNNLRLTNLGLKQSLERLSSGLRINKGADDPSGLAIAKGMESQIMGIRTAQMNGEDGISLIHTADGALAETHDVLMRMRDLAVRAANEAPL
;
A
#
# COMPACT_ATOMS: atom_id res chain seq x y z
N MET A 1 -15.85 49.57 43.70
CA MET A 1 -14.80 49.62 42.67
C MET A 1 -15.36 49.07 41.37
N SER A 2 -15.85 49.94 40.49
CA SER A 2 -16.19 49.54 39.12
C SER A 2 -14.90 49.53 38.30
N VAL A 3 -14.54 48.38 37.77
CA VAL A 3 -13.37 48.23 36.89
C VAL A 3 -13.78 48.72 35.50
N ILE A 4 -13.84 50.05 35.33
CA ILE A 4 -14.31 50.71 34.09
C ILE A 4 -13.31 50.51 32.93
N ASN A 5 -12.04 50.18 33.24
CA ASN A 5 -10.96 50.12 32.26
C ASN A 5 -10.59 48.68 31.81
N THR A 6 -11.11 47.63 32.46
CA THR A 6 -10.86 46.23 32.05
C THR A 6 -12.11 45.41 32.33
N ASN A 7 -12.87 45.13 31.28
CA ASN A 7 -14.08 44.32 31.37
C ASN A 7 -13.71 42.83 31.50
N LEU A 8 -13.62 42.36 32.74
CA LEU A 8 -13.26 40.97 33.05
C LEU A 8 -14.24 39.96 32.46
N SER A 9 -15.55 40.27 32.46
CA SER A 9 -16.58 39.41 31.87
C SER A 9 -16.40 39.27 30.34
N ALA A 10 -16.07 40.36 29.65
CA ALA A 10 -15.73 40.32 28.23
C ALA A 10 -14.43 39.55 27.97
N LEU A 11 -13.43 39.69 28.82
CA LEU A 11 -12.17 38.93 28.71
C LEU A 11 -12.38 37.42 28.90
N ILE A 12 -13.22 37.02 29.85
CA ILE A 12 -13.62 35.62 30.07
C ILE A 12 -14.41 35.11 28.86
N GLY A 13 -15.36 35.89 28.34
CA GLY A 13 -16.10 35.56 27.13
C GLY A 13 -15.19 35.37 25.91
N LEU A 14 -14.20 36.25 25.74
CA LEU A 14 -13.21 36.16 24.67
C LEU A 14 -12.32 34.91 24.80
N ASN A 15 -11.89 34.57 26.03
CA ASN A 15 -11.11 33.36 26.28
C ASN A 15 -11.91 32.09 25.94
N ASN A 16 -13.16 32.01 26.39
CA ASN A 16 -14.04 30.90 26.08
C ASN A 16 -14.28 30.78 24.56
N LEU A 17 -14.53 31.91 23.89
CA LEU A 17 -14.68 31.94 22.42
C LEU A 17 -13.41 31.49 21.70
N ARG A 18 -12.23 31.83 22.23
CA ARG A 18 -10.94 31.37 21.69
C ARG A 18 -10.78 29.86 21.82
N LEU A 19 -11.13 29.29 22.97
CA LEU A 19 -11.10 27.83 23.20
C LEU A 19 -12.08 27.11 22.27
N THR A 20 -13.30 27.60 22.13
CA THR A 20 -14.30 27.03 21.20
C THR A 20 -13.83 27.08 19.75
N ASN A 21 -13.22 28.20 19.32
CA ASN A 21 -12.65 28.31 17.98
C ASN A 21 -11.51 27.32 17.73
N LEU A 22 -10.67 27.04 18.73
CA LEU A 22 -9.61 26.03 18.61
C LEU A 22 -10.18 24.62 18.43
N GLY A 23 -11.20 24.25 19.22
CA GLY A 23 -11.89 22.97 19.08
C GLY A 23 -12.62 22.81 17.73
N LEU A 24 -13.24 23.88 17.24
CA LEU A 24 -13.87 23.91 15.91
C LEU A 24 -12.84 23.70 14.81
N LYS A 25 -11.70 24.39 14.87
CA LYS A 25 -10.62 24.23 13.88
C LYS A 25 -10.10 22.80 13.83
N GLN A 26 -9.89 22.15 14.98
CA GLN A 26 -9.46 20.75 15.02
C GLN A 26 -10.51 19.80 14.45
N SER A 27 -11.80 20.07 14.69
CA SER A 27 -12.90 19.27 14.15
C SER A 27 -13.00 19.41 12.64
N LEU A 28 -12.85 20.62 12.10
CA LEU A 28 -12.78 20.88 10.66
C LEU A 28 -11.55 20.23 10.02
N GLU A 29 -10.40 20.24 10.69
CA GLU A 29 -9.19 19.57 10.22
C GLU A 29 -9.41 18.06 10.08
N ARG A 30 -10.00 17.41 11.10
CA ARG A 30 -10.37 15.99 11.06
C ARG A 30 -11.39 15.70 9.96
N LEU A 31 -12.44 16.51 9.86
CA LEU A 31 -13.45 16.36 8.82
C LEU A 31 -12.84 16.48 7.41
N SER A 32 -11.99 17.48 7.17
CA SER A 32 -11.36 17.71 5.87
C SER A 32 -10.37 16.61 5.48
N SER A 33 -9.66 16.04 6.46
CA SER A 33 -8.70 14.97 6.23
C SER A 33 -9.32 13.58 6.12
N GLY A 34 -10.50 13.38 6.72
CA GLY A 34 -11.08 12.05 6.95
C GLY A 34 -10.33 11.19 7.99
N LEU A 35 -9.22 11.67 8.55
CA LEU A 35 -8.39 10.94 9.51
C LEU A 35 -8.72 11.38 10.93
N ARG A 36 -8.82 10.39 11.83
CA ARG A 36 -9.00 10.63 13.27
C ARG A 36 -7.76 11.29 13.90
N ILE A 37 -6.56 10.90 13.43
CA ILE A 37 -5.26 11.37 13.92
C ILE A 37 -4.58 12.15 12.79
N ASN A 38 -4.59 13.48 12.88
CA ASN A 38 -3.94 14.37 11.89
C ASN A 38 -2.56 14.85 12.31
N LYS A 39 -2.35 15.03 13.62
CA LYS A 39 -1.09 15.51 14.18
C LYS A 39 -0.47 14.42 15.03
N GLY A 40 0.83 14.20 14.87
CA GLY A 40 1.60 13.35 15.78
C GLY A 40 1.60 13.87 17.22
N ALA A 41 1.25 15.14 17.43
CA ALA A 41 1.04 15.70 18.76
C ALA A 41 -0.27 15.26 19.43
N ASP A 42 -1.30 14.88 18.65
CA ASP A 42 -2.60 14.44 19.20
C ASP A 42 -2.53 12.98 19.69
N ASP A 43 -1.81 12.11 18.96
CA ASP A 43 -1.57 10.71 19.32
C ASP A 43 -0.30 10.17 18.62
N PRO A 44 0.89 10.33 19.22
CA PRO A 44 2.15 9.93 18.59
C PRO A 44 2.27 8.41 18.44
N SER A 45 1.71 7.64 19.37
CA SER A 45 1.76 6.17 19.33
C SER A 45 0.79 5.61 18.29
N GLY A 46 -0.44 6.13 18.25
CA GLY A 46 -1.43 5.75 17.25
C GLY A 46 -1.02 6.11 15.83
N LEU A 47 -0.38 7.27 15.63
CA LEU A 47 0.18 7.65 14.33
C LEU A 47 1.35 6.73 13.93
N ALA A 48 2.24 6.38 14.86
CA ALA A 48 3.35 5.48 14.58
C ALA A 48 2.88 4.07 14.18
N ILE A 49 1.88 3.52 14.89
CA ILE A 49 1.27 2.22 14.54
C ILE A 49 0.59 2.30 13.17
N ALA A 50 -0.20 3.34 12.92
CA ALA A 50 -0.87 3.53 11.63
C ALA A 50 0.12 3.61 10.47
N LYS A 51 1.23 4.33 10.65
CA LYS A 51 2.32 4.41 9.66
C LYS A 51 3.06 3.08 9.48
N GLY A 52 3.25 2.32 10.57
CA GLY A 52 3.79 0.96 10.51
C GLY A 52 2.88 0.02 9.69
N MET A 53 1.57 0.07 9.94
CA MET A 53 0.59 -0.71 9.18
C MET A 53 0.54 -0.28 7.71
N GLU A 54 0.59 1.01 7.42
CA GLU A 54 0.66 1.54 6.05
C GLU A 54 1.91 1.01 5.32
N SER A 55 3.07 1.03 5.99
CA SER A 55 4.30 0.46 5.44
C SER A 55 4.19 -1.05 5.19
N GLN A 56 3.56 -1.80 6.11
CA GLN A 56 3.33 -3.22 5.94
C GLN A 56 2.39 -3.52 4.77
N ILE A 57 1.32 -2.74 4.60
CA ILE A 57 0.40 -2.86 3.46
C ILE A 57 1.14 -2.63 2.15
N MET A 58 1.99 -1.60 2.09
CA MET A 58 2.81 -1.34 0.89
C MET A 58 3.77 -2.50 0.61
N GLY A 59 4.41 -3.05 1.66
CA GLY A 59 5.27 -4.23 1.53
C GLY A 59 4.52 -5.46 1.01
N ILE A 60 3.32 -5.75 1.54
CA ILE A 60 2.47 -6.84 1.07
C ILE A 60 2.06 -6.63 -0.38
N ARG A 61 1.72 -5.40 -0.78
CA ARG A 61 1.36 -5.08 -2.16
C ARG A 61 2.50 -5.36 -3.13
N THR A 62 3.72 -4.99 -2.78
CA THR A 62 4.91 -5.34 -3.57
C THR A 62 5.16 -6.84 -3.58
N ALA A 63 5.01 -7.53 -2.44
CA ALA A 63 5.16 -8.99 -2.39
C ALA A 63 4.13 -9.70 -3.29
N GLN A 64 2.90 -9.20 -3.36
CA GLN A 64 1.88 -9.72 -4.27
C GLN A 64 2.28 -9.55 -5.73
N MET A 65 2.71 -8.34 -6.13
CA MET A 65 3.19 -8.10 -7.51
C MET A 65 4.38 -9.01 -7.84
N ASN A 66 5.34 -9.16 -6.94
CA ASN A 66 6.47 -10.06 -7.14
C ASN A 66 6.03 -11.53 -7.29
N GLY A 67 4.98 -11.94 -6.57
CA GLY A 67 4.39 -13.27 -6.71
C GLY A 67 3.73 -13.47 -8.08
N GLU A 68 2.99 -12.47 -8.55
CA GLU A 68 2.36 -12.47 -9.88
C GLU A 68 3.42 -12.49 -11.00
N ASP A 69 4.51 -11.73 -10.86
CA ASP A 69 5.64 -11.75 -11.78
C ASP A 69 6.33 -13.12 -11.78
N GLY A 70 6.52 -13.73 -10.61
CA GLY A 70 7.05 -15.09 -10.49
C GLY A 70 6.20 -16.13 -11.21
N ILE A 71 4.86 -16.02 -11.10
CA ILE A 71 3.92 -16.88 -11.84
C ILE A 71 4.05 -16.67 -13.35
N SER A 72 4.17 -15.41 -13.81
CA SER A 72 4.38 -15.09 -15.23
C SER A 72 5.67 -15.70 -15.79
N LEU A 73 6.75 -15.67 -15.01
CA LEU A 73 8.02 -16.32 -15.38
C LEU A 73 7.87 -17.83 -15.47
N ILE A 74 7.15 -18.46 -14.53
CA ILE A 74 6.86 -19.90 -14.56
C ILE A 74 6.04 -20.26 -15.80
N HIS A 75 5.01 -19.50 -16.14
CA HIS A 75 4.24 -19.72 -17.37
C HIS A 75 5.09 -19.60 -18.63
N THR A 76 6.01 -18.63 -18.66
CA THR A 76 6.96 -18.49 -19.78
C THR A 76 7.88 -19.69 -19.87
N ALA A 77 8.39 -20.17 -18.74
CA ALA A 77 9.24 -21.35 -18.67
C ALA A 77 8.49 -22.62 -19.10
N ASP A 78 7.23 -22.79 -18.67
CA ASP A 78 6.38 -23.92 -19.03
C ASP A 78 6.11 -23.98 -20.54
N GLY A 79 5.83 -22.82 -21.16
CA GLY A 79 5.71 -22.70 -22.62
C GLY A 79 7.00 -23.08 -23.36
N ALA A 80 8.16 -22.62 -22.88
CA ALA A 80 9.45 -22.98 -23.45
C ALA A 80 9.74 -24.48 -23.31
N LEU A 81 9.41 -25.09 -22.16
CA LEU A 81 9.57 -26.52 -21.93
C LEU A 81 8.66 -27.34 -22.85
N ALA A 82 7.42 -26.91 -23.07
CA ALA A 82 6.52 -27.56 -24.02
C ALA A 82 7.11 -27.58 -25.45
N GLU A 83 7.68 -26.45 -25.91
CA GLU A 83 8.36 -26.39 -27.21
C GLU A 83 9.58 -27.32 -27.26
N THR A 84 10.41 -27.34 -26.20
CA THR A 84 11.55 -28.26 -26.15
C THR A 84 11.12 -29.73 -26.20
N HIS A 85 10.01 -30.07 -25.56
CA HIS A 85 9.45 -31.42 -25.59
C HIS A 85 9.03 -31.83 -27.00
N ASP A 86 8.35 -30.94 -27.73
CA ASP A 86 7.94 -31.18 -29.11
C ASP A 86 9.15 -31.36 -30.04
N VAL A 87 10.20 -30.56 -29.87
CA VAL A 87 11.46 -30.72 -30.61
C VAL A 87 12.09 -32.08 -30.34
N LEU A 88 12.15 -32.51 -29.07
CA LEU A 88 12.70 -33.82 -28.70
C LEU A 88 11.87 -34.98 -29.29
N MET A 89 10.54 -34.88 -29.30
CA MET A 89 9.67 -35.87 -29.93
C MET A 89 9.91 -35.95 -31.43
N ARG A 90 10.10 -34.80 -32.09
CA ARG A 90 10.43 -34.76 -33.53
C ARG A 90 11.81 -35.32 -33.83
N MET A 91 12.81 -35.04 -32.99
CA MET A 91 14.15 -35.66 -33.10
C MET A 91 14.08 -37.17 -32.94
N ARG A 92 13.26 -37.68 -32.00
CA ARG A 92 13.03 -39.12 -31.83
C ARG A 92 12.43 -39.75 -33.08
N ASP A 93 11.41 -39.12 -33.66
CA ASP A 93 10.79 -39.60 -34.90
C ASP A 93 11.81 -39.62 -36.06
N LEU A 94 12.60 -38.55 -36.22
CA LEU A 94 13.68 -38.49 -37.23
C LEU A 94 14.74 -39.57 -37.02
N ALA A 95 15.15 -39.85 -35.78
CA ALA A 95 16.12 -40.90 -35.47
C ALA A 95 15.58 -42.30 -35.81
N VAL A 96 14.31 -42.58 -35.51
CA VAL A 96 13.65 -43.85 -35.87
C VAL A 96 13.54 -43.99 -37.39
N ARG A 97 13.19 -42.91 -38.09
CA ARG A 97 13.16 -42.90 -39.57
C ARG A 97 14.53 -43.19 -40.14
N ALA A 98 15.59 -42.51 -39.67
CA ALA A 98 16.96 -42.74 -40.13
C ALA A 98 17.44 -44.18 -39.86
N ALA A 99 17.05 -44.78 -38.73
CA ALA A 99 17.39 -46.17 -38.40
C ALA A 99 16.66 -47.18 -39.30
N ASN A 100 15.43 -46.90 -39.72
CA ASN A 100 14.66 -47.75 -40.62
C ASN A 100 14.98 -47.54 -42.11
N GLU A 101 15.46 -46.34 -42.50
CA GLU A 101 15.92 -46.01 -43.85
C GLU A 101 17.39 -46.40 -44.10
N ALA A 102 18.12 -46.88 -43.08
CA ALA A 102 19.48 -47.40 -43.23
C ALA A 102 19.47 -48.66 -44.13
N PRO A 103 20.05 -48.60 -45.34
CA PRO A 103 20.06 -49.73 -46.25
C PRO A 103 21.13 -50.74 -45.84
N LEU A 104 20.89 -52.02 -46.16
CA LEU A 104 21.93 -53.05 -46.29
C LEU A 104 23.03 -52.60 -47.27
#